data_AF-A0A353TCJ4-F1
#
_entry.id   AF-A0A353TCJ4-F1
#
_cell.length_a   1.000
_cell.length_b   1.000
_cell.length_c   1.000
_cell.angle_alpha   90.00
_cell.angle_beta   90.00
_cell.angle_gamma   90.00
#
_symmetry.space_group_name_H-M   'P 1'
#
loop_
_entity.id
_entity.type
_entity.pdbx_description
1 polymer ?
#
loop_
_entity_poly.entity_id
_entity_poly.type
_entity_poly.pdbx_seq_one_letter_code
_entity_poly.pdbx_strand_id
1 'polypeptide(L)' 'MEITKAVYFDSREDWRQWLSENFRKEKEIWLIYPNKSTRKPRILYNDAVEEALCFGWIDSTMKKYDETHTAQRFS' A
#
# COMPACT_ATOMS: atom_id res chain seq x y z
N MET A 1 -6.52 -10.24 12.00
CA MET A 1 -5.29 -9.65 11.46
C MET A 1 -5.26 -8.18 11.83
N GLU A 2 -4.28 -7.78 12.62
CA GLU A 2 -4.02 -6.38 12.98
C GLU A 2 -3.14 -5.74 11.90
N ILE A 3 -3.24 -4.43 11.74
CA ILE A 3 -2.34 -3.69 10.83
C ILE A 3 -0.99 -3.61 11.53
N THR A 4 0.03 -4.28 10.97
CA THR A 4 1.36 -4.39 11.58
C THR A 4 2.21 -3.18 11.24
N LYS A 5 2.66 -3.08 9.98
CA LYS A 5 3.45 -1.99 9.45
C LYS A 5 2.71 -1.36 8.29
N ALA A 6 2.52 -0.04 8.36
CA ALA A 6 1.82 0.72 7.35
C ALA A 6 2.69 1.84 6.79
N VAL A 7 2.59 2.06 5.48
CA VAL A 7 3.32 3.08 4.72
C VAL A 7 2.32 3.86 3.87
N TYR A 8 2.62 5.11 3.62
CA TYR A 8 1.84 5.98 2.74
C TYR A 8 2.76 6.50 1.65
N PHE A 9 2.28 6.40 0.41
CA PHE A 9 2.93 6.93 -0.76
C PHE A 9 1.86 7.59 -1.63
N ASP A 10 2.22 8.69 -2.27
CA ASP A 10 1.34 9.38 -3.21
C ASP A 10 1.73 9.18 -4.68
N SER A 11 2.91 8.61 -4.95
CA SER A 11 3.42 8.32 -6.30
C SER A 11 3.69 6.83 -6.52
N ARG A 12 3.44 6.37 -7.75
CA ARG A 12 3.75 4.98 -8.17
C ARG A 12 5.24 4.67 -8.02
N GLU A 13 6.09 5.67 -8.27
CA GLU A 13 7.55 5.54 -8.23
C GLU A 13 8.07 5.28 -6.82
N ASP A 14 7.57 6.01 -5.81
CA ASP A 14 7.97 5.81 -4.41
C ASP A 14 7.57 4.42 -3.90
N TRP A 15 6.38 3.94 -4.30
CA TRP A 15 5.94 2.60 -3.95
C TRP A 15 6.80 1.52 -4.58
N ARG A 16 7.13 1.66 -5.87
CA ARG A 16 8.04 0.76 -6.56
C ARG A 16 9.43 0.76 -5.93
N GLN A 17 9.95 1.92 -5.57
CA GLN A 17 11.24 2.04 -4.90
C GLN A 17 11.22 1.29 -3.57
N TRP A 18 10.19 1.54 -2.75
CA TRP A 18 10.04 0.84 -1.47
C TRP A 18 9.96 -0.68 -1.66
N LEU A 19 9.16 -1.15 -2.62
CA LEU A 19 9.07 -2.57 -2.95
C LEU A 19 10.45 -3.13 -3.31
N SER A 20 11.20 -2.47 -4.20
CA SER A 20 12.51 -2.93 -4.64
C SER A 20 13.51 -3.13 -3.49
N GLU A 21 13.44 -2.29 -2.47
CA GLU A 21 14.34 -2.33 -1.32
C GLU A 21 13.88 -3.31 -0.22
N ASN A 22 12.57 -3.62 -0.16
CA ASN A 22 11.95 -4.26 1.00
C ASN A 22 11.20 -5.58 0.71
N PHE A 23 10.81 -5.89 -0.53
CA PHE A 23 9.91 -7.03 -0.84
C PHE A 23 10.44 -8.40 -0.40
N ARG A 24 11.76 -8.56 -0.28
CA ARG A 24 12.40 -9.79 0.23
C ARG A 24 12.69 -9.77 1.73
N LYS A 25 12.68 -8.59 2.35
CA LYS A 25 13.00 -8.39 3.76
C LYS A 25 11.74 -8.45 4.62
N GLU A 26 10.67 -7.89 4.11
CA GLU A 26 9.36 -7.85 4.76
C GLU A 26 8.48 -9.01 4.28
N LYS A 27 7.59 -9.50 5.15
CA LYS A 27 6.62 -10.56 4.79
C LYS A 27 5.29 -10.00 4.28
N GLU A 28 4.97 -8.78 4.69
CA GLU A 28 3.77 -8.05 4.29
C GLU A 28 3.99 -6.56 4.53
N ILE A 29 3.18 -5.74 3.87
CA ILE A 29 3.07 -4.30 4.17
C ILE A 29 1.63 -3.83 3.96
N TRP A 30 1.25 -2.78 4.68
CA TRP A 30 -0.02 -2.11 4.50
C TRP A 30 0.18 -0.76 3.81
N LEU A 31 -0.37 -0.58 2.61
CA LEU A 31 -0.37 0.71 1.93
C LEU A 31 -1.59 1.52 2.34
N ILE A 32 -1.38 2.72 2.88
CA ILE A 32 -2.43 3.62 3.35
C ILE A 32 -3.06 4.36 2.16
N TYR A 33 -4.39 4.34 2.11
CA TYR A 33 -5.22 5.05 1.16
C TYR A 33 -6.08 6.09 1.88
N PRO A 34 -5.78 7.39 1.71
CA PRO A 34 -6.70 8.44 2.12
C PRO A 34 -8.06 8.33 1.43
N ASN A 35 -9.12 8.62 2.18
CA ASN A 35 -10.48 8.71 1.65
C ASN A 35 -10.63 9.94 0.75
N LYS A 36 -11.58 9.90 -0.19
CA LYS A 36 -11.84 11.00 -1.13
C LYS A 36 -12.10 12.34 -0.43
N SER A 37 -12.75 12.33 0.73
CA SER A 37 -13.05 13.52 1.53
C SER A 37 -11.81 14.27 2.00
N THR A 38 -10.67 13.59 2.14
CA THR A 38 -9.42 14.20 2.61
C THR A 38 -8.73 15.06 1.55
N ARG A 39 -9.06 14.86 0.26
CA ARG A 39 -8.36 15.46 -0.90
C ARG A 39 -6.83 15.28 -0.88
N LYS A 40 -6.32 14.33 -0.09
CA LYS A 40 -4.89 13.98 -0.12
C LYS A 40 -4.59 13.19 -1.39
N PRO A 41 -3.42 13.41 -2.00
CA PRO A 41 -2.98 12.60 -3.11
C PRO A 41 -2.78 11.15 -2.64
N ARG A 42 -2.82 10.20 -3.56
CA ARG A 42 -2.61 8.78 -3.27
C ARG A 42 -2.31 8.05 -4.57
N ILE A 43 -1.56 6.96 -4.46
CA ILE A 43 -1.38 6.05 -5.59
C ILE A 43 -2.75 5.51 -6.02
N LEU A 44 -2.95 5.34 -7.32
CA LEU A 44 -4.12 4.63 -7.81
C LEU A 44 -4.01 3.16 -7.41
N TYR A 45 -5.12 2.58 -6.95
CA TYR A 45 -5.14 1.19 -6.49
C TYR A 45 -4.53 0.22 -7.52
N ASN A 46 -4.90 0.36 -8.79
CA ASN A 46 -4.39 -0.49 -9.86
C ASN A 46 -2.88 -0.34 -10.05
N ASP A 47 -2.34 0.89 -10.01
CA ASP A 47 -0.89 1.12 -10.10
C ASP A 47 -0.15 0.43 -8.95
N ALA A 48 -0.68 0.49 -7.73
CA ALA A 48 -0.07 -0.17 -6.58
C ALA A 48 -0.07 -1.70 -6.73
N VAL A 49 -1.16 -2.28 -7.26
CA VAL A 49 -1.27 -3.72 -7.53
C VAL A 49 -0.30 -4.14 -8.65
N GLU A 50 -0.27 -3.41 -9.76
CA GLU A 50 0.64 -3.71 -10.88
C GLU A 50 2.11 -3.71 -10.47
N GLU A 51 2.52 -2.73 -9.66
CA GLU A 51 3.89 -2.72 -9.12
C GLU A 51 4.11 -3.87 -8.14
N ALA A 52 3.17 -4.17 -7.24
CA ALA A 52 3.32 -5.29 -6.30
C ALA A 52 3.49 -6.64 -7.03
N LEU A 53 2.73 -6.85 -8.11
CA LEU A 53 2.81 -8.05 -8.94
C LEU A 53 4.20 -8.22 -9.58
N CYS A 54 4.88 -7.13 -9.94
CA CYS A 54 6.25 -7.17 -10.47
C CYS A 54 7.27 -7.74 -9.48
N PHE A 55 6.97 -7.68 -8.17
CA PHE A 55 7.78 -8.25 -7.09
C PHE A 55 7.21 -9.58 -6.55
N GLY A 56 6.15 -10.10 -7.17
CA GLY A 56 5.49 -11.34 -6.77
C GLY A 56 4.57 -11.22 -5.57
N TRP A 57 4.22 -9.99 -5.16
CA TRP A 57 3.25 -9.72 -4.10
C TRP A 57 1.85 -9.51 -4.68
N ILE A 58 0.83 -9.87 -3.91
CA ILE A 58 -0.58 -9.66 -4.25
C ILE A 58 -1.26 -8.76 -3.22
N ASP A 59 -2.31 -8.05 -3.65
CA ASP A 59 -3.21 -7.44 -2.69
C ASP A 59 -4.04 -8.52 -1.99
N SER A 60 -4.33 -8.32 -0.70
CA SER A 60 -5.10 -9.27 0.09
C SER A 60 -6.25 -8.59 0.83
N THR A 61 -5.98 -8.08 2.04
CA THR A 61 -7.03 -7.56 2.91
C THR A 61 -7.03 -6.03 2.91
N MET A 62 -8.18 -5.41 2.69
CA MET A 62 -8.41 -4.01 3.01
C MET A 62 -8.93 -3.86 4.44
N LYS A 63 -8.44 -2.89 5.20
CA LYS A 63 -8.96 -2.51 6.52
C LYS A 63 -9.10 -1.00 6.67
N LYS A 64 -9.98 -0.58 7.57
CA LYS A 64 -10.01 0.80 8.05
C LYS A 64 -8.75 1.04 8.89
N TYR A 65 -8.00 2.08 8.56
CA TYR A 65 -6.81 2.50 9.31
C TYR A 65 -7.21 3.55 10.35
N ASP A 66 -7.99 4.55 9.94
CA ASP A 66 -8.61 5.55 10.82
C ASP A 66 -9.92 6.08 10.21
N GLU A 67 -10.50 7.14 10.76
CA GLU A 67 -11.76 7.73 10.28
C GLU A 67 -11.69 8.18 8.81
N THR A 68 -10.50 8.53 8.34
CA THR A 68 -10.28 9.18 7.05
C THR A 68 -9.35 8.41 6.12
N HIS A 69 -8.80 7.27 6.56
CA HIS A 69 -7.92 6.43 5.74
C HIS A 69 -8.28 4.94 5.85
N THR A 70 -8.12 4.23 4.75
CA THR A 70 -8.07 2.76 4.71
C THR A 70 -6.62 2.31 4.49
N ALA A 71 -6.35 1.02 4.67
CA ALA A 71 -5.08 0.42 4.33
C ALA A 71 -5.32 -0.89 3.60
N GLN A 72 -4.54 -1.12 2.53
CA GLN A 72 -4.55 -2.35 1.75
C GLN A 72 -3.29 -3.15 2.06
N ARG A 73 -3.45 -4.42 2.40
CA ARG A 73 -2.32 -5.33 2.62
C ARG A 73 -1.78 -5.88 1.30
N PHE A 74 -0.46 -5.87 1.17
CA PHE A 74 0.31 -6.53 0.13
C PHE A 74 1.28 -7.55 0.75
N SER A 75 1.38 -8.73 0.14
CA SER A 75 2.24 -9.85 0.58
C SER A 75 2.48 -10.84 -0.53
#